data_AF-A0A8K0P6Q4-F1
#
_entry.id   AF-A0A8K0P6Q4-F1
#
_cell.length_a   1.000
_cell.length_b   1.000
_cell.length_c   1.000
_cell.angle_alpha   90.00
_cell.angle_beta   90.00
_cell.angle_gamma   90.00
#
_symmetry.space_group_name_H-M   'P 1'
#
loop_
_entity.id
_entity.type
_entity.pdbx_description
1 polymer ?
#
loop_
_entity_poly.entity_id
_entity_poly.type
_entity_poly.pdbx_seq_one_letter_code
_entity_poly.pdbx_strand_id
1 'polypeptide(L)'
;MLRNMGGVLGLMAFVMGVISLLPSSTSALYQIGVGIADVTGPAAEVTFMGYAKMDQKGRGIHLRQFSRAFIIGDGKSRIVFVSIDVGMIGHGVRKEVSHTKKVVQRVTSQRSVIVYALVY
;
A
#
# COMPACT_ATOMS: atom_id res chain seq x y z
N MET A 1 -46.72 19.13 -42.90
CA MET A 1 -46.22 18.55 -41.63
C MET A 1 -44.69 18.68 -41.41
N LEU A 2 -43.89 19.22 -42.35
CA LEU A 2 -42.42 19.29 -42.21
C LEU A 2 -41.84 20.61 -41.63
N ARG A 3 -42.65 21.65 -41.37
CA ARG A 3 -42.13 22.98 -40.95
C ARG A 3 -41.64 23.07 -39.48
N ASN A 4 -41.98 22.10 -38.63
CA ASN A 4 -41.65 22.14 -37.19
C ASN A 4 -40.42 21.30 -36.80
N MET A 5 -39.77 20.61 -37.75
CA MET A 5 -38.68 19.67 -37.45
C MET A 5 -37.38 20.35 -37.01
N GLY A 6 -37.12 21.59 -37.46
CA GLY A 6 -35.88 22.32 -37.11
C GLY A 6 -35.79 22.71 -35.63
N GLY A 7 -36.90 23.11 -35.01
CA GLY A 7 -36.95 23.47 -33.59
C GLY A 7 -36.78 22.26 -32.66
N VAL A 8 -37.36 21.12 -33.05
CA VAL A 8 -37.23 19.85 -32.32
C VAL A 8 -35.77 19.36 -32.36
N LEU A 9 -35.11 19.47 -33.50
CA LEU A 9 -33.69 19.09 -33.64
C LEU A 9 -32.77 19.95 -32.78
N GLY A 10 -33.02 21.27 -32.73
CA GLY A 10 -32.28 22.21 -31.88
C GLY A 10 -32.49 21.93 -30.39
N LEU A 11 -33.72 21.62 -29.98
CA LEU A 11 -34.04 21.25 -28.60
C LEU A 11 -33.35 19.94 -28.20
N MET A 12 -33.33 18.93 -29.08
CA MET A 12 -32.62 17.67 -28.83
C MET A 12 -31.11 17.86 -28.72
N ALA A 13 -30.51 18.70 -29.57
CA ALA A 13 -29.08 19.03 -29.49
C ALA A 13 -28.73 19.77 -28.19
N PHE A 14 -29.60 20.69 -27.75
CA PHE A 14 -29.46 21.39 -26.48
C PHE A 14 -29.56 20.43 -25.28
N VAL A 15 -30.56 19.55 -25.28
CA VAL A 15 -30.76 18.54 -24.22
C VAL A 15 -29.57 17.57 -24.15
N MET A 16 -29.04 17.11 -25.28
CA MET A 16 -27.84 16.25 -25.34
C MET A 16 -26.57 16.96 -24.86
N GLY A 17 -26.43 18.26 -25.17
CA GLY A 17 -25.34 19.10 -24.65
C GLY A 17 -25.42 19.30 -23.14
N VAL A 18 -26.63 19.48 -22.59
CA VAL A 18 -26.85 19.62 -21.14
C VAL A 18 -26.63 18.29 -20.40
N ILE A 19 -27.06 17.16 -20.99
CA ILE A 19 -26.86 15.82 -20.40
C ILE A 19 -25.37 15.45 -20.34
N SER A 20 -24.55 15.89 -21.29
CA SER A 20 -23.10 15.63 -21.27
C SER A 20 -22.31 16.48 -20.26
N LEU A 21 -22.94 17.50 -19.66
CA LEU A 21 -22.41 18.24 -18.50
C LEU A 21 -22.71 17.56 -17.16
N LEU A 22 -23.51 16.48 -17.14
CA LEU A 22 -23.77 15.74 -15.91
C LEU A 22 -22.45 15.08 -15.43
N PRO A 23 -22.04 15.28 -14.17
CA PRO A 23 -20.83 14.68 -13.66
C PRO A 23 -20.98 13.16 -13.70
N SER A 24 -20.08 12.51 -14.43
CA SER A 24 -19.98 11.05 -14.41
C SER A 24 -19.53 10.62 -13.01
N SER A 25 -20.31 9.74 -12.39
CA SER A 25 -20.01 9.18 -11.07
C SER A 25 -18.63 8.49 -11.11
N THR A 26 -17.58 9.17 -10.66
CA THR A 26 -16.30 8.53 -10.39
C THR A 26 -16.51 7.65 -9.18
N SER A 27 -16.71 6.35 -9.41
CA SER A 27 -16.52 5.35 -8.37
C SER A 27 -15.05 5.43 -7.95
N ALA A 28 -14.78 5.96 -6.76
CA ALA A 28 -13.44 5.99 -6.19
C ALA A 28 -13.07 4.54 -5.78
N LEU A 29 -12.64 3.75 -6.76
CA LEU A 29 -12.19 2.38 -6.55
C LEU A 29 -10.77 2.39 -6.00
N TYR A 30 -10.60 1.92 -4.76
CA TYR A 30 -9.29 1.69 -4.20
C TYR A 30 -8.65 0.44 -4.80
N GLN A 31 -7.40 0.56 -5.23
CA GLN A 31 -6.56 -0.57 -5.61
C GLN A 31 -5.83 -1.08 -4.36
N ILE A 32 -6.05 -2.35 -4.02
CA ILE A 32 -5.46 -2.98 -2.85
C ILE A 32 -4.54 -4.12 -3.29
N GLY A 33 -3.31 -4.11 -2.82
CA GLY A 33 -2.34 -5.18 -2.99
C GLY A 33 -1.89 -5.73 -1.64
N VAL A 34 -1.76 -7.06 -1.54
CA VAL A 34 -1.25 -7.73 -0.35
C VAL A 34 -0.04 -8.58 -0.70
N GLY A 35 0.91 -8.69 0.22
CA GLY A 35 2.10 -9.52 0.04
C GLY A 35 2.68 -10.00 1.36
N ILE A 36 3.23 -11.21 1.34
CA ILE A 36 3.93 -11.81 2.48
C ILE A 36 5.31 -12.29 2.04
N ALA A 37 6.33 -12.07 2.87
CA ALA A 37 7.70 -12.51 2.63
C ALA A 37 8.37 -13.00 3.92
N ASP A 38 9.17 -14.07 3.85
CA ASP A 38 9.99 -14.56 4.95
C ASP A 38 11.12 -13.55 5.25
N VAL A 39 11.26 -13.18 6.52
CA VAL A 39 12.31 -12.27 7.03
C VAL A 39 13.08 -12.91 8.19
N THR A 40 12.98 -14.23 8.35
CA THR A 40 13.62 -14.96 9.44
C THR A 40 15.14 -14.80 9.37
N GLY A 41 15.72 -14.29 10.46
CA GLY A 41 17.16 -14.17 10.63
C GLY A 41 17.85 -15.51 10.93
N PRO A 42 19.13 -15.48 11.33
CA PRO A 42 19.85 -16.67 11.77
C PRO A 42 19.14 -17.37 12.93
N ALA A 43 18.89 -18.67 12.77
CA ALA A 43 18.13 -19.50 13.72
C ALA A 43 18.89 -19.86 15.00
N ALA A 44 20.22 -19.82 14.95
CA ALA A 44 21.09 -20.32 16.00
C ALA A 44 22.23 -19.34 16.28
N GLU A 45 22.77 -19.41 17.51
CA GLU A 45 23.98 -18.71 17.96
C GLU A 45 23.91 -17.17 18.01
N VAL A 46 22.81 -16.58 17.57
CA VAL A 46 22.53 -15.15 17.68
C VAL A 46 21.65 -14.86 18.90
N THR A 47 22.01 -13.83 19.65
CA THR A 47 21.23 -13.34 20.80
C THR A 47 19.89 -12.77 20.34
N PHE A 48 18.81 -13.15 21.01
CA PHE A 48 17.49 -12.60 20.70
C PHE A 48 17.35 -11.13 21.13
N MET A 49 16.68 -10.37 20.27
CA MET A 49 16.31 -8.98 20.56
C MET A 49 15.17 -8.93 21.59
N GLY A 50 15.22 -8.00 22.55
CA GLY A 50 14.13 -7.72 23.48
C GLY A 50 14.52 -7.80 24.96
N TYR A 51 14.90 -8.97 25.45
CA TYR A 51 15.14 -9.19 26.89
C TYR A 51 16.49 -8.74 27.41
N ALA A 52 17.40 -8.29 26.54
CA ALA A 52 18.76 -7.87 26.90
C ALA A 52 19.55 -8.92 27.72
N LYS A 53 19.31 -10.22 27.48
CA LYS A 53 20.03 -11.33 28.11
C LYS A 53 20.99 -11.97 27.12
N MET A 54 22.30 -11.92 27.41
CA MET A 54 23.33 -12.45 26.52
C MET A 54 23.27 -13.98 26.35
N ASP A 55 22.80 -14.70 27.37
CA ASP A 55 22.66 -16.16 27.33
C ASP A 55 21.43 -16.61 26.53
N GLN A 56 20.53 -15.69 26.20
CA GLN A 56 19.36 -15.99 25.38
C GLN A 56 19.72 -15.99 23.90
N LYS A 57 20.28 -17.12 23.45
CA LYS A 57 20.64 -17.36 22.06
C LYS A 57 19.65 -18.29 21.37
N GLY A 58 19.47 -18.10 20.07
CA GLY A 58 18.71 -19.02 19.23
C GLY A 58 19.29 -20.43 19.27
N ARG A 59 18.41 -21.43 19.33
CA ARG A 59 18.73 -22.86 19.26
C ARG A 59 17.88 -23.59 18.20
N GLY A 60 17.31 -22.85 17.26
CA GLY A 60 16.35 -23.36 16.29
C GLY A 60 15.19 -22.39 16.06
N ILE A 61 14.24 -22.82 15.22
CA ILE A 61 13.07 -22.02 14.81
C ILE A 61 11.82 -22.73 15.30
N HIS A 62 11.02 -22.04 16.12
CA HIS A 62 9.66 -22.48 16.43
C HIS A 62 8.67 -22.05 15.34
N LEU A 63 8.73 -20.77 14.95
CA LEU A 63 7.96 -20.19 13.84
C LEU A 63 8.88 -19.27 13.02
N ARG A 64 8.64 -19.21 11.71
CA ARG A 64 9.27 -18.25 10.80
C ARG A 64 8.71 -16.85 11.07
N GLN A 65 9.55 -15.84 10.87
CA GLN A 65 9.16 -14.44 10.95
C GLN A 65 8.77 -13.95 9.56
N PHE A 66 7.64 -13.27 9.43
CA PHE A 66 7.18 -12.75 8.14
C PHE A 66 7.02 -11.23 8.16
N SER A 67 7.22 -10.64 6.99
CA SER A 67 6.79 -9.29 6.66
C SER A 67 5.50 -9.36 5.84
N ARG A 68 4.49 -8.58 6.24
CA ARG A 68 3.18 -8.50 5.59
C ARG A 68 2.95 -7.08 5.15
N ALA A 69 2.84 -6.87 3.85
CA ALA A 69 2.68 -5.56 3.24
C ALA A 69 1.28 -5.40 2.63
N PHE A 70 0.67 -4.25 2.88
CA PHE A 70 -0.62 -3.83 2.39
C PHE A 70 -0.43 -2.52 1.64
N ILE A 71 -0.70 -2.53 0.34
CA ILE A 71 -0.60 -1.37 -0.54
C ILE A 71 -2.02 -0.93 -0.85
N ILE A 72 -2.34 0.33 -0.58
CA ILE A 72 -3.65 0.91 -0.85
C ILE A 72 -3.44 2.14 -1.72
N GLY A 73 -4.12 2.21 -2.86
CA GLY A 73 -4.04 3.34 -3.78
C GLY A 73 -5.40 3.81 -4.27
N ASP A 74 -5.54 5.11 -4.47
CA ASP A 74 -6.75 5.78 -4.99
C ASP A 74 -6.60 6.19 -6.48
N GLY A 75 -5.55 5.71 -7.15
CA GLY A 75 -5.17 6.10 -8.51
C GLY A 75 -4.25 7.32 -8.60
N LYS A 76 -4.15 8.15 -7.55
CA LYS A 76 -3.25 9.33 -7.50
C LYS A 76 -2.11 9.15 -6.51
N SER A 77 -2.43 8.59 -5.35
CA SER A 77 -1.53 8.35 -4.23
C SER A 77 -1.58 6.88 -3.84
N ARG A 78 -0.47 6.41 -3.26
CA ARG A 78 -0.39 5.06 -2.70
C ARG A 78 0.24 5.14 -1.33
N ILE A 79 -0.38 4.45 -0.38
CA ILE A 79 0.17 4.20 0.94
C ILE A 79 0.56 2.74 1.06
N VAL A 80 1.60 2.49 1.85
CA VAL A 80 2.07 1.15 2.15
C VAL A 80 2.19 0.99 3.65
N PHE A 81 1.43 0.04 4.16
CA PHE A 81 1.50 -0.41 5.54
C PHE A 81 2.21 -1.76 5.58
N VAL A 82 3.27 -1.87 6.38
CA VAL A 82 4.03 -3.10 6.54
C VAL A 82 4.07 -3.48 8.02
N SER A 83 3.60 -4.69 8.31
CA SER A 83 3.69 -5.32 9.62
C SER A 83 4.75 -6.41 9.58
N ILE A 84 5.70 -6.37 10.49
CA ILE A 84 6.84 -7.30 10.53
C ILE A 84 6.92 -7.96 11.91
N ASP A 85 7.11 -9.28 11.91
CA ASP A 85 7.27 -10.10 13.13
C ASP A 85 8.66 -9.92 13.76
N VAL A 86 8.94 -8.72 14.27
CA VAL A 86 10.21 -8.34 14.92
C VAL A 86 9.93 -7.47 16.14
N GLY A 87 10.86 -7.43 17.10
CA GLY A 87 10.67 -6.65 18.32
C GLY A 87 10.75 -5.13 18.12
N MET A 88 11.62 -4.66 17.21
CA MET A 88 11.75 -3.25 16.83
C MET A 88 12.41 -3.14 15.47
N ILE A 89 12.16 -2.05 14.75
CA ILE A 89 12.82 -1.74 13.47
C ILE A 89 13.84 -0.62 13.69
N GLY A 90 15.12 -0.91 13.41
CA GLY A 90 16.17 0.09 13.46
C GLY A 90 16.06 1.13 12.33
N HIS A 91 16.51 2.36 12.59
CA HIS A 91 16.48 3.44 11.61
C HIS A 91 17.24 3.12 10.31
N GLY A 92 18.35 2.37 10.40
CA GLY A 92 19.12 1.91 9.24
C GLY A 92 18.27 1.07 8.28
N VAL A 93 17.56 0.08 8.81
CA VAL A 93 16.67 -0.79 8.01
C VAL A 93 15.60 0.04 7.29
N ARG A 94 14.97 0.98 7.99
CA ARG A 94 13.98 1.88 7.38
C ARG A 94 14.59 2.71 6.25
N LYS A 95 15.79 3.25 6.44
CA LYS A 95 16.50 4.06 5.43
C LYS A 95 16.85 3.23 4.18
N GLU A 96 17.31 2.00 4.36
CA GLU A 96 17.68 1.08 3.27
C GLU A 96 16.45 0.62 2.46
N VAL A 97 15.36 0.25 3.14
CA VAL A 97 14.09 -0.11 2.49
C VAL A 97 13.59 1.06 1.64
N SER A 98 13.71 2.27 2.16
CA SER A 98 13.38 3.52 1.47
C SER A 98 14.24 3.83 0.24
N HIS A 99 15.49 3.37 0.20
CA HIS A 99 16.40 3.56 -0.95
C HIS A 99 16.25 2.45 -2.01
N THR A 100 15.58 1.35 -1.69
CA THR A 100 15.44 0.22 -2.59
C THR A 100 14.55 0.58 -3.79
N LYS A 101 15.10 0.50 -5.02
CA LYS A 101 14.41 0.87 -6.29
C LYS A 101 13.02 0.22 -6.46
N LYS A 102 12.82 -1.00 -5.95
CA LYS A 102 11.55 -1.74 -6.02
C LYS A 102 10.42 -1.09 -5.19
N VAL A 103 10.76 -0.45 -4.07
CA VAL A 103 9.81 0.25 -3.19
C VAL A 103 9.52 1.65 -3.75
N VAL A 104 10.58 2.34 -4.21
CA VAL A 104 10.49 3.69 -4.76
C VAL A 104 9.59 3.79 -6.00
N GLN A 105 9.60 2.78 -6.88
CA GLN A 105 8.75 2.78 -8.07
C GLN A 105 7.25 2.56 -7.77
N ARG A 106 6.90 2.04 -6.58
CA ARG A 106 5.51 1.73 -6.22
C ARG A 106 4.87 2.76 -5.31
N VAL A 107 5.65 3.62 -4.64
CA VAL A 107 5.16 4.53 -3.59
C VAL A 107 5.52 5.97 -3.92
N THR A 108 4.52 6.87 -3.86
CA THR A 108 4.67 8.27 -4.25
C THR A 108 5.51 9.10 -3.27
N SER A 109 5.58 8.73 -1.97
CA SER A 109 6.35 9.47 -0.97
C SER A 109 6.80 8.62 0.23
N GLN A 110 7.90 9.04 0.88
CA GLN A 110 8.44 8.45 2.12
C GLN A 110 7.46 8.50 3.30
N ARG A 111 6.61 9.54 3.37
CA ARG A 111 5.57 9.67 4.41
C ARG A 111 4.46 8.62 4.27
N SER A 112 4.37 8.00 3.11
CA SER A 112 3.34 7.02 2.77
C SER A 112 3.70 5.61 3.22
N VAL A 113 4.92 5.38 3.74
CA VAL A 113 5.40 4.08 4.21
C VAL A 113 5.38 4.04 5.74
N ILE A 114 4.53 3.17 6.28
CA ILE A 114 4.43 2.93 7.72
C ILE A 114 4.87 1.49 8.00
N VAL A 115 5.88 1.34 8.86
CA VAL A 115 6.44 0.03 9.21
C VAL A 115 6.28 -0.19 10.71
N TYR A 116 5.62 -1.28 11.08
CA TYR A 116 5.39 -1.67 12.47
C TYR A 116 6.10 -2.97 12.81
N ALA A 117 6.59 -3.02 14.04
CA ALA A 117 7.17 -4.18 14.70
C ALA A 117 6.11 -4.78 15.63
N LEU A 118 5.82 -6.07 15.49
CA LEU A 118 4.96 -6.80 16.41
C LEU A 118 5.81 -7.61 17.39
N VAL A 119 5.66 -7.29 18.67
CA VAL A 119 6.14 -8.12 19.78
C VAL A 119 4.98 -9.03 20.17
N TYR A 120 5.14 -10.34 19.96
CA TYR A 120 4.28 -11.34 20.59
C TYR A 120 4.91 -11.81 21.89
#